data_AF-A0A5M5D419-F1
#
_entry.id   AF-A0A5M5D419-F1
#
_cell.length_a   1.000
_cell.length_b   1.000
_cell.length_c   1.000
_cell.angle_alpha   90.00
_cell.angle_beta   90.00
_cell.angle_gamma   90.00
#
_symmetry.space_group_name_H-M   'P 1'
#
loop_
_entity.id
_entity.type
_entity.pdbx_description
1 polymer ?
#
loop_
_entity_poly.entity_id
_entity_poly.type
_entity_poly.pdbx_seq_one_letter_code
_entity_poly.pdbx_strand_id
1 'polypeptide(L)'
;METFEKIIEQYTQSEVCMGELLANISADGMSIEDAFELYIKAMNYAEKDEFYQLADREVKLLTAKNEDDKQPLKQLLDSLSIS
;
A
#
# COMPACT_ATOMS: atom_id res chain seq x y z
N MET A 1 -9.58 11.70 -12.78
CA MET A 1 -8.56 10.88 -12.10
C MET A 1 -8.89 10.84 -10.63
N GLU A 2 -8.88 9.64 -10.07
CA GLU A 2 -9.09 9.42 -8.65
C GLU A 2 -7.87 9.85 -7.86
N THR A 3 -8.11 10.35 -6.66
CA THR A 3 -7.03 10.79 -5.76
C THR A 3 -7.24 10.14 -4.41
N PHE A 4 -6.18 10.08 -3.61
CA PHE A 4 -6.24 9.49 -2.29
C PHE A 4 -7.31 10.15 -1.41
N GLU A 5 -7.42 11.48 -1.44
CA GLU A 5 -8.40 12.23 -0.65
C GLU A 5 -9.84 11.87 -1.01
N LYS A 6 -10.13 11.71 -2.31
CA LYS A 6 -11.46 11.31 -2.79
C LYS A 6 -11.81 9.88 -2.38
N ILE A 7 -10.83 8.98 -2.40
CA ILE A 7 -11.00 7.60 -1.92
C ILE A 7 -11.34 7.61 -0.43
N ILE A 8 -10.63 8.43 0.37
CA ILE A 8 -10.92 8.54 1.81
C ILE A 8 -12.31 9.14 2.06
N GLU A 9 -12.70 10.19 1.34
CA GLU A 9 -14.03 10.79 1.46
C GLU A 9 -15.14 9.75 1.17
N GLN A 10 -15.01 9.01 0.06
CA GLN A 10 -15.92 7.92 -0.28
C GLN A 10 -15.94 6.83 0.78
N TYR A 11 -14.76 6.44 1.30
CA TYR A 11 -14.65 5.42 2.33
C TYR A 11 -15.32 5.81 3.64
N THR A 12 -15.21 7.07 4.08
CA THR A 12 -15.87 7.53 5.32
C THR A 12 -17.39 7.48 5.27
N GLN A 13 -17.97 7.41 4.08
CA GLN A 13 -19.41 7.30 3.82
C GLN A 13 -19.82 5.89 3.37
N SER A 14 -18.87 4.97 3.29
CA SER A 14 -19.06 3.62 2.79
C SER A 14 -19.41 2.65 3.91
N GLU A 15 -20.28 1.68 3.61
CA GLU A 15 -20.55 0.53 4.48
C GLU A 15 -19.69 -0.70 4.15
N VAL A 16 -18.89 -0.62 3.07
CA VAL A 16 -17.99 -1.69 2.60
C VAL A 16 -16.54 -1.42 2.99
N CYS A 17 -15.72 -2.47 3.05
CA CYS A 17 -14.30 -2.33 3.39
C CYS A 17 -13.52 -1.61 2.29
N MET A 18 -12.30 -1.14 2.61
CA MET A 18 -11.48 -0.39 1.66
C MET A 18 -11.17 -1.19 0.39
N GLY A 19 -10.91 -2.50 0.51
CA GLY A 19 -10.65 -3.37 -0.64
C GLY A 19 -11.85 -3.47 -1.60
N GLU A 20 -13.06 -3.58 -1.05
CA GLU A 20 -14.31 -3.62 -1.84
C GLU A 20 -14.61 -2.27 -2.50
N LEU A 21 -14.35 -1.17 -1.79
CA LEU A 21 -14.46 0.17 -2.36
C LEU A 21 -13.50 0.33 -3.55
N LEU A 22 -12.20 0.04 -3.35
CA LEU A 22 -11.17 0.17 -4.39
C LEU A 22 -11.47 -0.69 -5.62
N ALA A 23 -12.06 -1.88 -5.43
CA ALA A 23 -12.45 -2.75 -6.55
C ALA A 23 -13.53 -2.13 -7.45
N ASN A 24 -14.31 -1.17 -6.95
CA ASN A 24 -15.33 -0.45 -7.70
C ASN A 24 -14.86 0.89 -8.27
N ILE A 25 -13.66 1.34 -7.91
CA ILE A 25 -13.09 2.59 -8.39
C ILE A 25 -12.41 2.37 -9.74
N SER A 26 -12.79 3.15 -10.75
CA SER A 26 -12.15 3.07 -12.06
C SER A 26 -10.70 3.57 -12.01
N ALA A 27 -9.79 2.79 -12.58
CA ALA A 27 -8.39 3.15 -12.76
C ALA A 27 -8.10 3.90 -14.08
N ASP A 28 -9.13 4.30 -14.82
CA ASP A 28 -8.99 4.91 -16.14
C ASP A 28 -8.12 6.17 -16.10
N GLY A 29 -7.16 6.23 -17.03
CA GLY A 29 -6.24 7.35 -17.16
C GLY A 29 -5.08 7.35 -16.16
N MET A 30 -4.92 6.30 -15.35
CA MET A 30 -3.74 6.09 -14.50
C MET A 30 -2.81 5.04 -15.11
N SER A 31 -1.51 5.18 -14.81
CA SER A 31 -0.57 4.08 -15.02
C SER A 31 -0.85 2.96 -14.00
N ILE A 32 -0.31 1.76 -14.26
CA ILE A 32 -0.42 0.65 -13.31
C ILE A 32 0.28 1.03 -12.00
N GLU A 33 1.42 1.70 -12.09
CA GLU A 33 2.22 2.16 -10.96
C GLU A 33 1.45 3.17 -10.11
N ASP A 34 0.83 4.18 -10.72
CA ASP A 34 0.03 5.19 -10.01
C ASP A 34 -1.19 4.56 -9.31
N ALA A 35 -1.88 3.65 -10.01
CA ALA A 35 -3.02 2.92 -9.45
C ALA A 35 -2.58 2.04 -8.27
N PHE A 36 -1.43 1.38 -8.38
CA PHE A 36 -0.88 0.54 -7.32
C PHE A 36 -0.41 1.36 -6.11
N GLU A 37 0.21 2.52 -6.31
CA GLU A 37 0.56 3.43 -5.22
C GLU A 37 -0.67 3.94 -4.46
N LEU A 38 -1.75 4.27 -5.17
CA LEU A 38 -3.02 4.65 -4.56
C LEU A 38 -3.62 3.51 -3.74
N TYR A 39 -3.62 2.29 -4.30
CA TYR A 39 -4.08 1.09 -3.61
C TYR A 39 -3.32 0.88 -2.29
N ILE A 40 -1.99 0.90 -2.32
CA ILE A 40 -1.14 0.71 -1.14
C ILE A 40 -1.44 1.75 -0.06
N LYS A 41 -1.54 3.03 -0.46
CA LYS A 41 -1.83 4.13 0.47
C LYS A 41 -3.20 3.96 1.13
N ALA A 42 -4.22 3.59 0.35
CA ALA A 42 -5.58 3.38 0.81
C ALA A 42 -5.69 2.18 1.78
N MET A 43 -5.08 1.05 1.44
CA MET A 43 -5.06 -0.13 2.30
C MET A 43 -4.29 0.10 3.61
N ASN A 44 -3.13 0.77 3.55
CA ASN A 44 -2.41 1.15 4.78
C ASN A 44 -3.23 2.13 5.65
N TYR A 45 -3.98 3.03 5.03
CA TYR A 45 -4.84 3.95 5.78
C TYR A 45 -5.94 3.20 6.53
N ALA A 46 -6.71 2.35 5.84
CA ALA A 46 -7.87 1.68 6.40
C ALA A 46 -7.51 0.50 7.31
N GLU A 47 -6.69 -0.42 6.81
CA GLU A 47 -6.43 -1.73 7.42
C GLU A 47 -5.06 -1.82 8.12
N LYS A 48 -4.21 -0.80 7.95
CA LYS A 48 -2.80 -0.80 8.42
C LYS A 48 -1.92 -1.84 7.74
N ASP A 49 -2.33 -2.33 6.57
CA ASP A 49 -1.54 -3.22 5.73
C ASP A 49 -0.15 -2.62 5.43
N GLU A 50 0.85 -3.48 5.47
CA GLU A 50 2.23 -3.14 5.11
C GLU A 50 2.59 -3.80 3.78
N PHE A 51 3.16 -3.02 2.86
CA PHE A 51 3.51 -3.51 1.53
C PHE A 51 5.03 -3.48 1.34
N TYR A 52 5.54 -4.57 0.79
CA TYR A 52 6.97 -4.80 0.63
C TYR A 52 7.28 -5.07 -0.84
N GLN A 53 8.28 -4.37 -1.38
CA GLN A 53 8.81 -4.65 -2.72
C GLN A 53 10.16 -5.34 -2.60
N LEU A 54 10.27 -6.53 -3.19
CA LEU A 54 11.55 -7.22 -3.39
C LEU A 54 12.02 -7.01 -4.82
N ALA A 55 13.15 -6.33 -5.00
CA ALA A 55 13.81 -6.12 -6.29
C ALA A 55 15.32 -6.17 -6.08
N ASP A 56 16.06 -6.81 -6.99
CA ASP A 56 17.53 -6.86 -6.95
C ASP A 56 18.13 -7.36 -5.62
N ARG A 57 17.42 -8.26 -4.91
CA ARG A 57 17.73 -8.76 -3.55
C ARG A 57 17.65 -7.70 -2.45
N GLU A 58 17.13 -6.52 -2.75
CA GLU A 58 16.80 -5.49 -1.78
C GLU A 58 15.30 -5.51 -1.50
N VAL A 59 14.92 -5.27 -0.24
CA VAL A 59 13.51 -5.10 0.10
C VAL A 59 13.23 -3.71 0.65
N LYS A 60 12.20 -3.10 0.08
CA LYS A 60 11.74 -1.76 0.40
C LYS A 60 10.34 -1.82 0.99
N LEU A 61 10.15 -1.20 2.16
CA LEU A 61 8.81 -0.90 2.69
C LEU A 61 8.19 0.20 1.84
N LEU A 62 7.05 -0.07 1.24
CA LEU A 62 6.30 0.90 0.42
C LEU A 62 5.36 1.77 1.25
N THR A 63 4.98 1.31 2.45
CA THR A 63 4.09 2.01 3.38
C THR A 63 4.83 2.75 4.51
N ALA A 64 6.15 2.89 4.41
CA ALA A 64 6.97 3.52 5.45
C ALA A 64 6.51 4.96 5.66
N LYS A 65 6.22 5.33 6.91
CA LYS A 65 5.91 6.72 7.26
C LYS A 65 7.19 7.46 7.65
N ASN A 66 8.20 6.76 8.18
CA ASN A 66 9.52 7.28 8.54
C ASN A 66 10.65 6.26 8.27
N GLU A 67 11.92 6.67 8.34
CA GLU A 67 13.08 5.77 8.15
C GLU A 67 13.16 4.65 9.20
N ASP A 68 12.67 4.89 10.41
CA ASP A 68 12.67 3.91 11.52
C ASP A 68 11.73 2.73 11.28
N ASP A 69 10.68 2.89 10.47
CA ASP A 69 9.73 1.82 10.13
C ASP A 69 10.38 0.71 9.29
N LYS A 70 11.62 0.90 8.82
CA LYS A 70 12.38 -0.09 8.03
C LYS A 70 13.09 -1.15 8.90
N GLN A 71 13.13 -1.00 10.23
CA GLN A 71 13.83 -1.95 11.11
C GLN A 71 13.22 -3.36 11.18
N PRO A 72 11.88 -3.55 11.26
CA PRO A 72 11.27 -4.88 11.29
C PRO A 72 11.55 -5.68 10.00
N LEU A 73 11.66 -4.97 8.88
CA LEU A 73 12.00 -5.51 7.56
C LEU A 73 13.38 -6.13 7.51
N LYS A 74 14.38 -5.40 7.99
CA LYS A 74 15.75 -5.89 8.02
C LYS A 74 15.82 -7.21 8.79
N GLN A 75 15.12 -7.30 9.92
CA GLN A 75 15.04 -8.53 10.71
C GLN A 75 14.35 -9.68 9.95
N LEU A 76 13.28 -9.40 9.19
CA LEU A 76 12.61 -10.40 8.35
C LEU A 76 13.53 -10.91 7.23
N LEU A 77 14.24 -10.03 6.51
CA LEU A 77 15.17 -10.41 5.45
C LEU A 77 16.38 -11.18 5.98
N ASP A 78 16.92 -10.75 7.12
CA ASP A 78 18.01 -11.44 7.80
C ASP A 78 17.57 -12.86 8.21
N SER A 79 16.29 -13.04 8.62
CA SER A 79 15.73 -14.36 8.94
C SER A 79 15.52 -15.26 7.70
N LEU A 80 15.23 -14.66 6.54
CA LEU A 80 15.02 -15.39 5.28
C LEU A 80 16.33 -15.72 4.55
N SER A 81 17.42 -15.04 4.88
CA SER A 81 18.77 -15.30 4.33
C SER A 81 19.48 -16.49 5.01
N ILE A 82 18.81 -17.20 5.91
CA ILE A 82 19.29 -18.46 6.49
C ILE A 82 18.78 -19.63 5.64
N SER A 83 19.40 -19.84 4.47
CA SER A 83 19.46 -21.14 3.79
C SER A 83 20.61 -21.20 2.79
#